data_AF-A0A8I6XWS7-F1
#
_entry.id   AF-A0A8I6XWS7-F1
#
_cell.length_a   1.000
_cell.length_b   1.000
_cell.length_c   1.000
_cell.angle_alpha   90.00
_cell.angle_beta   90.00
_cell.angle_gamma   90.00
#
_symmetry.space_group_name_H-M   'P 1'
#
loop_
_entity.id
_entity.type
_entity.pdbx_description
1 polymer ?
#
loop_
_entity_poly.entity_id
_entity_poly.type
_entity_poly.pdbx_seq_one_letter_code
_entity_poly.pdbx_strand_id
1 'polypeptide(L)'
;MTVTLQDVSMITALPIEGKPLCMSTDSEGWRQQMEALIGMSPPEPEVEDGGKKDRVPVGAPLTWIAANFAHCPEDANDEVIQRYARVYMWYVISRTIFADGTGKNAPWMWLKALTVFDNKFSWGSAALAYLYRQVINC
;
A
#
# COMPACT_ATOMS: atom_id res chain seq x y z
N MET A 1 -9.53 15.52 22.69
CA MET A 1 -10.08 15.66 21.32
C MET A 1 -9.96 14.28 20.67
N THR A 2 -11.04 13.75 20.11
CA THR A 2 -11.10 12.37 19.59
C THR A 2 -11.51 12.43 18.13
N VAL A 3 -10.67 11.92 17.23
CA VAL A 3 -10.99 11.86 15.79
C VAL A 3 -12.03 10.78 15.54
N THR A 4 -13.09 11.08 14.78
CA THR A 4 -14.19 10.15 14.49
C THR A 4 -14.15 9.67 13.03
N LEU A 5 -15.01 8.70 12.68
CA LEU A 5 -15.17 8.27 11.30
C LEU A 5 -15.69 9.41 10.41
N GLN A 6 -16.54 10.30 10.93
CA GLN A 6 -17.03 11.47 10.20
C GLN A 6 -15.88 12.41 9.82
N ASP A 7 -14.95 12.66 10.75
CA ASP A 7 -13.78 13.49 10.48
C ASP A 7 -12.89 12.85 9.40
N VAL A 8 -12.63 11.54 9.51
CA VAL A 8 -11.85 10.80 8.50
C VAL A 8 -12.51 10.85 7.13
N SER A 9 -13.82 10.63 7.05
CA SER A 9 -14.56 10.69 5.79
C SER A 9 -14.50 12.09 5.18
N MET A 10 -14.66 13.13 5.99
CA MET A 10 -14.61 14.51 5.52
C MET A 10 -13.24 14.91 4.98
N ILE A 11 -12.15 14.47 5.62
CA ILE A 11 -10.78 14.83 5.25
C ILE A 11 -10.29 14.00 4.05
N THR A 12 -10.56 12.69 4.05
CA THR A 12 -9.95 11.75 3.10
C THR A 12 -10.87 11.34 1.96
N ALA A 13 -12.16 11.67 2.04
CA ALA A 13 -13.23 11.17 1.17
C ALA A 13 -13.31 9.63 1.08
N LEU A 14 -12.68 8.91 2.01
CA LEU A 14 -12.74 7.46 2.04
C LEU A 14 -14.11 6.97 2.55
N PRO A 15 -14.62 5.85 2.00
CA PRO A 15 -15.86 5.25 2.46
C PRO A 15 -15.72 4.75 3.90
N ILE A 16 -16.64 5.18 4.76
CA ILE A 16 -16.75 4.70 6.15
C ILE A 16 -17.76 3.57 6.29
N GLU A 17 -18.60 3.35 5.29
CA GLU A 17 -19.49 2.19 5.19
C GLU A 17 -18.82 1.06 4.39
N GLY A 18 -19.34 -0.16 4.56
CA GLY A 18 -18.87 -1.33 3.84
C GLY A 18 -18.25 -2.41 4.73
N LYS A 19 -17.57 -3.37 4.09
CA LYS A 19 -16.96 -4.51 4.79
C LYS A 19 -15.71 -4.07 5.54
N PRO A 20 -15.43 -4.63 6.73
CA PRO A 20 -14.15 -4.40 7.40
C PRO A 20 -13.01 -4.91 6.51
N LEU A 21 -11.92 -4.16 6.45
CA LEU A 21 -10.70 -4.59 5.77
C LEU A 21 -9.94 -5.55 6.70
N CYS A 22 -10.33 -6.83 6.66
CA CYS A 22 -9.65 -7.91 7.36
C CYS A 22 -8.82 -8.71 6.36
N MET A 23 -7.49 -8.68 6.52
CA MET A 23 -6.59 -9.40 5.64
C MET A 23 -5.42 -10.00 6.40
N SER A 24 -4.90 -11.13 5.92
CA SER A 24 -3.66 -11.70 6.45
C SER A 24 -2.48 -10.80 6.10
N THR A 25 -1.70 -10.43 7.12
CA THR A 25 -0.44 -9.69 7.01
C THR A 25 0.74 -10.60 6.66
N ASP A 26 0.49 -11.88 6.40
CA ASP A 26 1.52 -12.80 5.92
C ASP A 26 2.12 -12.31 4.60
N SER A 27 3.45 -12.37 4.56
CA SER A 27 4.32 -11.88 3.51
C SER A 27 5.03 -13.02 2.76
N GLU A 28 4.73 -14.28 3.06
CA GLU A 28 5.28 -15.40 2.30
C GLU A 28 4.96 -15.25 0.80
N GLY A 29 6.00 -15.36 -0.03
CA GLY A 29 5.86 -15.23 -1.48
C GLY A 29 5.44 -13.84 -1.99
N TRP A 30 5.61 -12.77 -1.20
CA TRP A 30 5.12 -11.43 -1.57
C TRP A 30 5.70 -10.92 -2.90
N ARG A 31 6.94 -11.28 -3.24
CA ARG A 31 7.59 -10.88 -4.49
C ARG A 31 6.92 -11.52 -5.70
N GLN A 32 6.67 -12.83 -5.64
CA GLN A 32 5.99 -13.57 -6.70
C GLN A 32 4.55 -13.07 -6.88
N GLN A 33 3.85 -12.79 -5.78
CA GLN A 33 2.50 -12.23 -5.85
C GLN A 33 2.52 -10.79 -6.40
N MET A 34 3.54 -9.98 -6.09
CA MET A 34 3.70 -8.65 -6.65
C MET A 34 3.94 -8.72 -8.16
N GLU A 35 4.83 -9.60 -8.61
CA GLU A 35 5.04 -9.86 -10.03
C GLU A 35 3.76 -10.34 -10.73
N ALA A 36 2.97 -11.20 -10.10
CA ALA A 36 1.68 -11.62 -10.66
C ALA A 36 0.66 -10.46 -10.77
N LEU A 37 0.66 -9.51 -9.84
CA LEU A 37 -0.31 -8.40 -9.81
C LEU A 37 0.11 -7.18 -10.65
N ILE A 38 1.41 -6.89 -10.69
CA ILE A 38 1.94 -5.65 -11.27
C ILE A 38 3.08 -5.89 -12.28
N GLY A 39 3.47 -7.14 -12.54
CA GLY A 39 4.47 -7.51 -13.53
C GLY A 39 5.92 -7.27 -13.10
N MET A 40 6.16 -6.73 -11.91
CA MET A 40 7.49 -6.35 -11.43
C MET A 40 7.59 -6.51 -9.91
N SER A 41 8.80 -6.75 -9.40
CA SER A 41 9.15 -6.60 -7.99
C SER A 41 10.43 -5.77 -7.86
N PRO A 42 10.64 -5.04 -6.74
CA PRO A 42 11.88 -4.31 -6.51
C PRO A 42 13.06 -5.28 -6.40
N PRO A 43 14.31 -4.87 -6.64
CA PRO A 43 15.46 -5.77 -6.47
C PRO A 43 15.56 -6.27 -5.02
N GLU A 44 16.23 -7.41 -4.83
CA GLU A 44 16.66 -7.80 -3.49
C GLU A 44 17.74 -6.83 -3.01
N PRO A 45 17.65 -6.33 -1.76
CA PRO A 45 18.72 -5.51 -1.22
C PRO A 45 20.00 -6.34 -1.18
N GLU A 46 21.10 -5.74 -1.64
CA GLU A 46 22.42 -6.34 -1.50
C GLU A 46 22.70 -6.56 -0.01
N VAL A 47 22.94 -7.81 0.37
CA VAL A 47 23.32 -8.13 1.74
C VAL A 47 24.77 -7.69 1.89
N GLU A 48 25.01 -6.54 2.51
CA GLU A 48 26.38 -6.15 2.88
C GLU A 48 26.96 -7.24 3.79
N ASP A 49 28.04 -7.87 3.33
CA ASP A 49 28.75 -8.93 4.04
C ASP A 49 29.20 -8.39 5.42
N GLY A 50 28.57 -8.89 6.49
CA GLY A 50 28.88 -8.53 7.88
C GLY A 50 28.03 -7.43 8.53
N GLY A 51 27.09 -6.80 7.82
CA GLY A 51 26.11 -5.88 8.41
C GLY A 51 24.97 -6.61 9.12
N LYS A 52 24.39 -6.02 10.19
CA LYS A 52 23.14 -6.53 10.78
C LYS A 52 22.13 -6.75 9.64
N LYS A 53 21.46 -7.90 9.59
CA LYS A 53 20.33 -8.15 8.68
C LYS A 53 19.23 -7.14 9.00
N ASP A 54 19.35 -5.93 8.48
CA ASP A 54 18.26 -4.98 8.47
C ASP A 54 17.11 -5.68 7.78
N ARG A 55 15.97 -5.76 8.48
CA ARG A 55 14.77 -6.42 7.97
C ARG A 55 14.48 -5.85 6.59
N VAL A 56 14.59 -6.69 5.56
CA VAL A 56 14.20 -6.32 4.21
C VAL A 56 12.74 -5.85 4.28
N PRO A 57 12.45 -4.59 3.93
CA PRO A 57 11.08 -4.09 3.99
C PRO A 57 10.21 -4.89 3.01
N VAL A 58 9.12 -5.46 3.52
CA VAL A 58 8.15 -6.21 2.70
C VAL A 58 7.30 -5.22 1.92
N GLY A 59 7.62 -5.03 0.64
CA GLY A 59 6.99 -4.02 -0.20
C GLY A 59 7.99 -3.41 -1.17
N ALA A 60 7.73 -2.19 -1.62
CA ALA A 60 8.63 -1.48 -2.54
C ALA A 60 8.95 -0.06 -2.05
N PRO A 61 10.18 0.44 -2.28
CA PRO A 61 10.48 1.85 -2.10
C PRO A 61 9.55 2.72 -2.93
N LEU A 62 9.04 3.81 -2.36
CA LEU A 62 8.18 4.76 -3.07
C LEU A 62 8.91 5.35 -4.29
N THR A 63 10.23 5.53 -4.20
CA THR A 63 11.09 5.97 -5.31
C THR A 63 11.15 4.95 -6.44
N TRP A 64 11.20 3.65 -6.12
CA TRP A 64 11.15 2.57 -7.10
C TRP A 64 9.79 2.53 -7.80
N ILE A 65 8.69 2.70 -7.06
CA ILE A 65 7.34 2.76 -7.65
C ILE A 65 7.26 3.94 -8.63
N ALA A 66 7.70 5.13 -8.21
CA ALA A 66 7.69 6.30 -9.08
C ALA A 66 8.56 6.10 -10.34
N ALA A 67 9.75 5.49 -10.21
CA ALA A 67 10.62 5.26 -11.35
C ALA A 67 10.03 4.32 -12.40
N ASN A 68 9.25 3.31 -11.97
CA ASN A 68 8.74 2.26 -12.87
C ASN A 68 7.28 2.46 -13.32
N PHE A 69 6.48 3.19 -12.54
CA PHE A 69 5.03 3.30 -12.76
C PHE A 69 4.50 4.75 -12.82
N ALA A 70 5.36 5.77 -12.92
CA ALA A 70 4.91 7.17 -12.99
C ALA A 70 4.08 7.48 -14.25
N HIS A 71 4.33 6.78 -15.37
CA HIS A 71 3.69 7.06 -16.64
C HIS A 71 3.08 5.78 -17.21
N CYS A 72 1.76 5.75 -17.36
CA CYS A 72 1.06 4.70 -18.09
C CYS A 72 1.28 4.92 -19.60
N PRO A 73 1.59 3.89 -20.40
CA PRO A 73 1.69 4.02 -21.86
C PRO A 73 0.39 4.56 -22.47
N GLU A 74 0.50 5.41 -23.51
CA GLU A 74 -0.66 6.04 -24.16
C GLU A 74 -1.55 5.02 -24.89
N ASP A 75 -0.97 3.94 -25.38
CA ASP A 75 -1.60 2.84 -26.10
C ASP A 75 -1.89 1.63 -25.19
N ALA A 76 -1.92 1.85 -23.87
CA ALA A 76 -2.20 0.80 -22.89
C ALA A 76 -3.60 0.20 -23.08
N ASN A 77 -3.67 -1.13 -23.05
CA ASN A 77 -4.95 -1.83 -22.97
C ASN A 77 -5.54 -1.73 -21.54
N ASP A 78 -6.81 -2.14 -21.38
CA ASP A 78 -7.52 -2.06 -20.10
C ASP A 78 -6.78 -2.78 -18.95
N GLU A 79 -6.12 -3.90 -19.23
CA GLU A 79 -5.35 -4.65 -18.23
C GLU A 79 -4.16 -3.83 -17.71
N VAL A 80 -3.42 -3.20 -18.61
CA VAL A 80 -2.30 -2.31 -18.26
C VAL A 80 -2.82 -1.08 -17.51
N ILE A 81 -3.92 -0.48 -17.95
CA ILE A 81 -4.52 0.67 -17.25
C ILE A 81 -4.93 0.28 -15.82
N GLN A 82 -5.61 -0.84 -15.64
CA GLN A 82 -5.99 -1.34 -14.30
C GLN A 82 -4.77 -1.60 -13.42
N ARG A 83 -3.69 -2.15 -14.00
CA ARG A 83 -2.41 -2.37 -13.30
C ARG A 83 -1.80 -1.07 -12.82
N TYR A 84 -1.70 -0.06 -13.69
CA TYR A 84 -1.17 1.26 -13.32
C TYR A 84 -2.05 1.98 -12.30
N ALA A 85 -3.37 1.91 -12.44
CA ALA A 85 -4.31 2.41 -11.46
C ALA A 85 -4.12 1.75 -10.08
N ARG A 86 -3.89 0.42 -10.05
CA ARG A 86 -3.59 -0.33 -8.82
C ARG A 86 -2.33 0.19 -8.14
N VAL A 87 -1.26 0.35 -8.91
CA VAL A 87 0.03 0.82 -8.39
C VAL A 87 -0.08 2.27 -7.91
N TYR A 88 -0.81 3.12 -8.63
CA TYR A 88 -1.06 4.50 -8.24
C TYR A 88 -1.83 4.58 -6.92
N MET A 89 -2.92 3.81 -6.78
CA MET A 89 -3.66 3.74 -5.52
C MET A 89 -2.78 3.23 -4.39
N TRP A 90 -2.00 2.17 -4.61
CA TRP A 90 -1.07 1.64 -3.62
C TRP A 90 -0.05 2.68 -3.18
N TYR A 91 0.52 3.44 -4.11
CA TYR A 91 1.44 4.55 -3.84
C TYR A 91 0.77 5.63 -2.97
N VAL A 92 -0.41 6.11 -3.38
CA VAL A 92 -1.12 7.18 -2.67
C VAL A 92 -1.48 6.75 -1.26
N ILE A 93 -2.14 5.60 -1.07
CA ILE A 93 -2.59 5.17 0.26
C ILE A 93 -1.41 4.87 1.18
N SER A 94 -0.32 4.30 0.66
CA SER A 94 0.86 4.01 1.48
C SER A 94 1.61 5.27 1.88
N ARG A 95 1.58 6.32 1.04
CA ARG A 95 2.28 7.58 1.33
C ARG A 95 1.49 8.54 2.19
N THR A 96 0.16 8.51 2.12
CA THR A 96 -0.71 9.52 2.74
C THR A 96 -1.52 8.98 3.92
N ILE A 97 -2.23 7.87 3.74
CA ILE A 97 -3.18 7.34 4.73
C ILE A 97 -2.50 6.36 5.70
N PHE A 98 -1.64 5.50 5.15
CA PHE A 98 -1.00 4.40 5.85
C PHE A 98 0.51 4.54 5.87
N ALA A 99 1.01 5.78 5.93
CA ALA A 99 2.43 6.05 6.04
C ALA A 99 3.02 5.33 7.26
N ASP A 100 4.16 4.68 7.05
CA ASP A 100 4.99 4.25 8.17
C ASP A 100 5.84 5.42 8.68
N GLY A 101 6.49 5.26 9.84
CA GLY A 101 7.33 6.31 10.41
C GLY A 101 8.52 6.73 9.55
N THR A 102 8.84 5.97 8.49
CA THR A 102 9.93 6.32 7.56
C THR A 102 9.45 7.10 6.35
N GLY A 103 8.20 6.88 5.92
CA GLY A 103 7.63 7.45 4.69
C GLY A 103 8.39 7.07 3.42
N LYS A 104 9.22 6.02 3.45
CA LYS A 104 10.10 5.61 2.34
C LYS A 104 9.60 4.41 1.56
N ASN A 105 8.86 3.53 2.23
CA ASN A 105 8.41 2.26 1.66
C ASN A 105 6.88 2.22 1.56
N ALA A 106 6.38 1.61 0.49
CA ALA A 106 5.00 1.19 0.38
C ALA A 106 4.89 -0.28 0.81
N PRO A 107 4.20 -0.59 1.92
CA PRO A 107 4.02 -1.96 2.38
C PRO A 107 3.22 -2.81 1.39
N TRP A 108 3.70 -4.03 1.12
CA TRP A 108 3.02 -5.01 0.25
C TRP A 108 1.56 -5.27 0.64
N MET A 109 1.26 -5.28 1.94
CA MET A 109 -0.09 -5.57 2.44
C MET A 109 -1.16 -4.65 1.82
N TRP A 110 -0.83 -3.38 1.55
CA TRP A 110 -1.79 -2.45 0.95
C TRP A 110 -2.04 -2.73 -0.54
N LEU A 111 -1.02 -3.22 -1.27
CA LEU A 111 -1.22 -3.70 -2.63
C LEU A 111 -2.07 -4.97 -2.65
N LYS A 112 -1.85 -5.88 -1.71
CA LYS A 112 -2.66 -7.09 -1.54
C LYS A 112 -4.13 -6.76 -1.23
N ALA A 113 -4.41 -5.70 -0.47
CA ALA A 113 -5.78 -5.20 -0.26
C ALA A 113 -6.44 -4.67 -1.53
N LEU A 114 -5.65 -4.13 -2.46
CA LEU A 114 -6.09 -3.57 -3.75
C LEU A 114 -6.15 -4.61 -4.88
N THR A 115 -6.06 -5.90 -4.55
CA THR A 115 -6.25 -7.00 -5.52
C THR A 115 -7.63 -6.96 -6.15
N VAL A 116 -8.66 -6.67 -5.35
CA VAL A 116 -10.06 -6.59 -5.78
C VAL A 116 -10.60 -5.20 -5.46
N PHE A 117 -10.72 -4.36 -6.50
CA PHE A 117 -11.18 -2.98 -6.37
C PHE A 117 -12.61 -2.85 -5.83
N ASP A 118 -13.50 -3.78 -6.22
CA ASP A 118 -14.94 -3.71 -5.93
C ASP A 118 -15.37 -4.30 -4.58
N ASN A 119 -14.43 -4.57 -3.68
CA ASN A 119 -14.76 -5.25 -2.42
C ASN A 119 -15.58 -4.41 -1.42
N LYS A 120 -15.96 -3.17 -1.77
CA LYS A 120 -16.75 -2.23 -0.94
C LYS A 120 -16.23 -2.20 0.50
N PHE A 121 -14.91 -2.05 0.65
CA PHE A 121 -14.28 -1.97 1.96
C PHE A 121 -14.49 -0.60 2.59
N SER A 122 -14.68 -0.60 3.91
CA SER A 122 -14.66 0.62 4.72
C SER A 122 -13.21 1.08 4.93
N TRP A 123 -12.64 1.70 3.90
CA TRP A 123 -11.27 2.24 3.93
C TRP A 123 -11.11 3.34 4.99
N GLY A 124 -12.16 4.10 5.28
CA GLY A 124 -12.16 5.10 6.34
C GLY A 124 -12.02 4.47 7.74
N SER A 125 -12.66 3.32 7.98
CA SER A 125 -12.47 2.58 9.24
C SER A 125 -11.06 2.02 9.36
N ALA A 126 -10.50 1.51 8.26
CA ALA A 126 -9.11 1.05 8.23
C ALA A 126 -8.13 2.19 8.52
N ALA A 127 -8.35 3.36 7.91
CA ALA A 127 -7.55 4.57 8.14
C ALA A 127 -7.61 5.03 9.60
N LEU A 128 -8.82 5.10 10.19
CA LEU A 128 -9.00 5.49 11.59
C LEU A 128 -8.32 4.51 12.55
N ALA A 129 -8.50 3.20 12.34
CA ALA A 129 -7.84 2.19 13.16
C ALA A 129 -6.31 2.27 13.06
N TYR A 130 -5.78 2.50 11.86
CA TYR A 130 -4.35 2.69 11.65
C TYR A 130 -3.85 3.96 12.35
N LEU A 131 -4.56 5.08 12.26
CA LEU A 131 -4.24 6.33 12.95
C LEU A 131 -4.12 6.12 14.46
N TYR A 132 -5.12 5.49 15.08
CA TYR A 132 -5.08 5.20 16.52
C TYR A 132 -3.92 4.29 16.88
N ARG A 133 -3.63 3.27 16.06
CA ARG A 133 -2.46 2.40 16.27
C ARG A 133 -1.16 3.19 16.26
N GLN A 134 -1.00 4.19 15.38
CA GLN A 134 0.22 5.00 15.35
C GLN A 134 0.32 5.91 16.58
N VAL A 135 -0.77 6.58 16.96
CA VAL A 135 -0.78 7.50 18.11
C VAL A 135 -0.54 6.79 19.44
N ILE A 136 -1.03 5.56 19.61
CA ILE A 136 -0.86 4.78 20.84
C ILE A 136 0.55 4.17 20.96
N ASN A 137 1.23 3.93 19.84
CA ASN A 137 2.57 3.34 19.81
C ASN A 137 3.70 4.40 19.80
N CYS A 138 3.38 5.67 20.05
CA CYS A 138 4.33 6.76 20.27
C CYS A 138 4.55 7.00 21.76
#